data_AF-G5ZYM8-F1
#
_entry.id   AF-G5ZYM8-F1
#
_cell.length_a   1.000
_cell.length_b   1.000
_cell.length_c   1.000
_cell.angle_alpha   90.00
_cell.angle_beta   90.00
_cell.angle_gamma   90.00
#
_symmetry.space_group_name_H-M   'P 1'
#
loop_
_entity.id
_entity.type
_entity.pdbx_description
1 polymer ?
#
loop_
_entity_poly.entity_id
_entity_poly.type
_entity_poly.pdbx_seq_one_letter_code
_entity_poly.pdbx_strand_id
1 'polypeptide(L)'
;MMFDLHNLVPAIGQVNALRSNKRYAEIKGEPRNFGACPIQHRKGIFEPGDRQKGDVARIWPYMSDRHGVRISADERAMFLRWHKKDPVSAWEREKNRRVTHVQGNGNPFIE
;
A
#
# COMPACT_ATOMS: atom_id res chain seq x y z
N MET A 1 9.13 -0.58 13.43
CA MET A 1 7.95 0.03 12.78
C MET A 1 8.30 1.17 11.82
N MET A 2 8.81 2.32 12.27
CA MET A 2 8.97 3.51 11.39
C MET A 2 10.04 3.37 10.30
N PHE A 3 11.16 2.71 10.61
CA PHE A 3 12.30 2.54 9.69
C PHE A 3 12.25 1.22 8.89
N ASP A 4 11.08 0.58 8.82
CA ASP A 4 10.94 -0.65 8.04
C ASP A 4 10.85 -0.29 6.54
N LEU A 5 11.86 -0.66 5.75
CA LEU A 5 11.96 -0.33 4.32
C LEU A 5 10.87 -1.02 3.48
N HIS A 6 10.23 -2.07 4.00
CA HIS A 6 9.03 -2.63 3.37
C HIS A 6 7.90 -1.59 3.30
N ASN A 7 7.81 -0.69 4.29
CA ASN A 7 6.80 0.37 4.37
C ASN A 7 7.25 1.72 3.76
N LEU A 8 8.49 1.83 3.28
CA LEU A 8 8.98 3.03 2.60
C LEU A 8 8.90 2.85 1.08
N VAL A 9 8.27 3.81 0.42
CA VAL A 9 8.11 3.87 -1.05
C VAL A 9 8.28 5.31 -1.54
N PRO A 10 8.89 5.52 -2.72
CA PRO A 10 8.95 6.84 -3.33
C PRO A 10 7.54 7.29 -3.74
N ALA A 11 7.22 8.55 -3.50
CA ALA A 11 5.95 9.16 -3.89
C ALA A 11 6.16 10.61 -4.34
N ILE A 12 5.29 11.08 -5.24
CA ILE A 12 5.23 12.51 -5.61
C ILE A 12 4.85 13.30 -4.36
N GLY A 13 5.59 14.38 -4.05
CA GLY A 13 5.41 15.16 -2.81
C GLY A 13 3.97 15.65 -2.60
N GLN A 14 3.33 16.14 -3.65
CA GLN A 14 1.92 16.56 -3.61
C GLN A 14 0.97 15.40 -3.28
N VAL A 15 1.19 14.21 -3.87
CA VAL A 15 0.37 13.02 -3.60
C VAL A 15 0.60 12.54 -2.17
N ASN A 16 1.84 12.58 -1.68
CA ASN A 16 2.16 12.23 -0.29
C ASN A 16 1.46 13.17 0.70
N ALA A 17 1.54 14.49 0.47
CA ALA A 17 0.86 15.49 1.27
C ALA A 17 -0.67 15.30 1.25
N LEU A 18 -1.23 14.98 0.08
CA LEU A 18 -2.65 14.70 -0.08
C LEU A 18 -3.08 13.43 0.66
N ARG A 19 -2.30 12.35 0.54
CA ARG A 19 -2.57 11.07 1.20
C ARG A 19 -2.53 11.24 2.72
N SER A 20 -1.54 11.97 3.25
CA SER A 20 -1.40 12.26 4.67
C SER A 20 -1.59 10.99 5.52
N ASN A 21 -2.40 11.05 6.58
CA ASN A 21 -2.77 9.92 7.43
C ASN A 21 -4.13 9.29 7.07
N LYS A 22 -4.66 9.54 5.87
CA LYS A 22 -5.96 8.98 5.44
C LYS A 22 -5.91 7.46 5.35
N ARG A 23 -7.05 6.83 5.64
CA ARG A 23 -7.21 5.38 5.53
C ARG A 23 -7.37 4.99 4.06
N TYR A 24 -6.95 3.79 3.71
CA TYR A 24 -7.17 3.26 2.38
C TYR A 24 -8.59 2.71 2.26
N ALA A 25 -9.30 3.08 1.19
CA ALA A 25 -10.56 2.43 0.81
C ALA A 25 -10.86 2.63 -0.68
N GLU A 26 -11.86 1.92 -1.19
CA GLU A 26 -12.41 2.11 -2.54
C GLU A 26 -13.41 3.28 -2.53
N ILE A 27 -13.29 4.20 -3.49
CA ILE A 27 -14.16 5.37 -3.63
C ILE A 27 -14.95 5.24 -4.94
N LYS A 28 -16.28 5.30 -4.85
CA LYS A 28 -17.16 5.19 -6.02
C LYS A 28 -17.52 6.59 -6.54
N GLY A 29 -17.28 6.82 -7.83
CA GLY A 29 -17.88 7.92 -8.58
C GLY A 29 -17.30 9.31 -8.35
N GLU A 30 -16.07 9.45 -7.84
CA GLU A 30 -15.45 10.76 -7.68
C GLU A 30 -14.71 11.23 -8.96
N PRO A 31 -14.65 12.56 -9.19
CA PRO A 31 -13.90 13.11 -10.31
C PRO A 31 -12.40 12.87 -10.13
N ARG A 32 -11.74 12.42 -11.20
CA ARG A 32 -10.28 12.24 -11.26
C ARG A 32 -9.60 13.61 -11.37
N ASN A 33 -9.37 14.23 -10.22
CA ASN A 33 -8.82 15.60 -10.14
C ASN A 33 -7.32 15.70 -10.46
N PHE A 34 -6.62 14.58 -10.68
CA PHE A 34 -5.18 14.54 -10.97
C PHE A 34 -4.85 14.18 -12.42
N GLY A 35 -5.78 14.45 -13.34
CA GLY A 35 -5.59 14.19 -14.78
C GLY A 35 -5.30 12.71 -15.06
N ALA A 36 -4.11 12.42 -15.58
CA ALA A 36 -3.69 11.05 -15.90
C ALA A 36 -3.39 10.18 -14.67
N CYS A 37 -3.16 10.78 -13.49
CA CYS A 37 -2.91 10.02 -12.26
C CYS A 37 -4.23 9.49 -11.69
N PRO A 38 -4.44 8.16 -11.60
CA PRO A 38 -5.73 7.57 -11.27
C PRO A 38 -6.04 7.55 -9.77
N ILE A 39 -5.41 8.41 -8.96
CA ILE A 39 -5.69 8.47 -7.52
C ILE A 39 -7.04 9.14 -7.27
N GLN A 40 -7.72 8.70 -6.22
CA GLN A 40 -8.92 9.36 -5.71
C GLN A 40 -8.75 9.63 -4.21
N HIS A 41 -9.37 10.70 -3.74
CA HIS A 41 -9.36 11.02 -2.33
C HIS A 41 -10.68 11.67 -1.95
N ARG A 42 -11.15 11.33 -0.75
CA ARG A 42 -12.35 11.91 -0.13
C ARG A 42 -12.06 12.10 1.34
N LYS A 43 -12.82 12.94 2.05
CA LYS A 43 -12.62 13.22 3.49
C LYS A 43 -12.25 11.94 4.29
N GLY A 44 -11.01 11.89 4.79
CA GLY A 44 -10.48 10.77 5.59
C GLY A 44 -10.04 9.51 4.84
N ILE A 45 -10.30 9.41 3.53
CA ILE A 45 -10.07 8.20 2.72
C ILE A 45 -9.20 8.53 1.49
N PHE A 46 -8.30 7.62 1.16
CA PHE A 46 -7.46 7.69 -0.02
C PHE A 46 -7.54 6.38 -0.81
N GLU A 47 -7.83 6.48 -2.11
CA GLU A 47 -7.79 5.34 -3.02
C GLU A 47 -6.57 5.48 -3.94
N PRO A 48 -5.64 4.52 -3.89
CA PRO A 48 -4.50 4.50 -4.81
C PRO A 48 -4.96 4.04 -6.19
N GLY A 49 -4.14 4.30 -7.21
CA GLY A 49 -4.36 3.74 -8.54
C GLY A 49 -4.39 2.21 -8.52
N ASP A 50 -5.09 1.61 -9.48
CA ASP A 50 -5.30 0.16 -9.51
C ASP A 50 -3.99 -0.64 -9.51
N ARG A 51 -2.94 -0.11 -10.15
CA ARG A 51 -1.58 -0.71 -10.20
C ARG A 51 -0.80 -0.62 -8.89
N GLN A 52 -1.27 0.16 -7.90
CA GLN A 52 -0.63 0.33 -6.60
C GLN A 52 -1.44 -0.32 -5.48
N LYS A 53 -2.64 -0.84 -5.77
CA LYS A 53 -3.50 -1.46 -4.77
C LYS A 53 -2.87 -2.72 -4.19
N GLY A 54 -2.21 -3.53 -5.02
CA GLY A 54 -1.47 -4.71 -4.57
C GLY A 54 -0.32 -4.34 -3.63
N ASP A 55 0.49 -3.33 -4.00
CA ASP A 55 1.65 -2.91 -3.22
C ASP A 55 1.23 -2.51 -1.80
N VAL A 56 0.21 -1.65 -1.71
CA VAL A 56 -0.38 -1.23 -0.43
C VAL A 56 -0.92 -2.43 0.35
N ALA A 57 -1.60 -3.34 -0.34
CA ALA A 57 -2.19 -4.54 0.24
C ALA A 57 -1.17 -5.57 0.75
N ARG A 58 0.07 -5.53 0.30
CA ARG A 58 1.15 -6.37 0.82
C ARG A 58 1.87 -5.73 2.00
N ILE A 59 1.90 -4.40 2.05
CA ILE A 59 2.55 -3.65 3.12
C ILE A 59 1.71 -3.63 4.40
N TRP A 60 0.40 -3.34 4.33
CA TRP A 60 -0.41 -3.16 5.56
C TRP A 60 -0.62 -4.43 6.38
N PRO A 61 -1.02 -5.57 5.79
CA PRO A 61 -1.07 -6.85 6.50
C PRO A 61 0.31 -7.23 7.08
N TYR A 62 1.40 -7.05 6.34
CA TYR A 62 2.76 -7.24 6.85
C TYR A 62 3.04 -6.38 8.09
N MET A 63 2.71 -5.08 8.04
CA MET A 63 2.91 -4.17 9.17
C MET A 63 2.01 -4.51 10.36
N SER A 64 0.79 -5.00 10.11
CA SER A 64 -0.12 -5.53 11.13
C SER A 64 0.49 -6.75 11.81
N ASP A 65 0.90 -7.76 11.03
CA ASP A 65 1.39 -9.03 11.54
C ASP A 65 2.76 -8.88 12.24
N ARG A 66 3.64 -8.02 11.73
CA ARG A 66 5.00 -7.84 12.26
C ARG A 66 5.09 -6.83 13.40
N HIS A 67 4.38 -5.71 13.31
CA HIS A 67 4.50 -4.58 14.23
C HIS A 67 3.23 -4.29 15.03
N GLY A 68 2.17 -5.08 14.88
CA GLY A 68 0.91 -4.89 15.62
C GLY A 68 0.12 -3.65 15.19
N VAL A 69 0.32 -3.16 13.97
CA VAL A 69 -0.44 -2.03 13.43
C VAL A 69 -1.92 -2.40 13.33
N ARG A 70 -2.78 -1.60 13.99
CA ARG A 70 -4.22 -1.87 14.03
C ARG A 70 -4.89 -1.58 12.69
N ILE A 71 -5.38 -2.64 12.07
CA ILE A 71 -6.29 -2.60 10.93
C ILE A 71 -7.60 -3.30 11.30
N SER A 72 -8.73 -2.84 10.78
CA SER A 72 -10.02 -3.50 11.02
C SER A 72 -10.11 -4.81 10.21
N ALA A 73 -11.05 -5.68 10.57
CA ALA A 73 -11.31 -6.90 9.81
C ALA A 73 -11.70 -6.58 8.34
N ASP A 74 -12.49 -5.53 8.14
CA ASP A 74 -12.91 -5.06 6.82
C ASP A 74 -11.74 -4.56 5.98
N GLU A 75 -10.81 -3.82 6.59
CA GLU A 75 -9.60 -3.35 5.92
C GLU A 75 -8.69 -4.50 5.54
N ARG A 76 -8.50 -5.47 6.45
CA ARG A 76 -7.72 -6.67 6.16
C ARG A 76 -8.33 -7.44 4.99
N ALA A 77 -9.65 -7.65 4.99
CA ALA A 77 -10.35 -8.31 3.89
C ALA A 77 -10.22 -7.55 2.57
N MET A 78 -10.31 -6.21 2.62
CA MET A 78 -10.09 -5.35 1.46
C MET A 78 -8.67 -5.49 0.90
N PHE A 79 -7.64 -5.43 1.76
CA PHE A 79 -6.25 -5.61 1.34
C PHE A 79 -6.03 -6.99 0.73
N LEU A 80 -6.55 -8.07 1.33
CA LEU A 80 -6.42 -9.42 0.75
C LEU A 80 -7.09 -9.53 -0.64
N ARG A 81 -8.24 -8.86 -0.84
CA ARG A 81 -8.87 -8.75 -2.17
C ARG A 81 -7.99 -8.00 -3.16
N TRP A 82 -7.39 -6.88 -2.75
CA TRP A 82 -6.51 -6.08 -3.60
C TRP A 82 -5.25 -6.85 -3.98
N HIS A 83 -4.64 -7.52 -3.01
CA HIS A 83 -3.48 -8.41 -3.23
C HIS A 83 -3.78 -9.50 -4.27
N LYS A 84 -4.97 -10.10 -4.25
CA LYS A 84 -5.38 -11.11 -5.24
C LYS A 84 -5.63 -10.52 -6.63
N LYS A 85 -6.12 -9.29 -6.73
CA LYS A 85 -6.44 -8.62 -8.01
C LYS A 85 -5.21 -8.05 -8.70
N ASP A 86 -4.22 -7.61 -7.93
CA ASP A 86 -2.99 -6.99 -8.41
C ASP A 86 -1.79 -7.85 -7.98
N PRO A 87 -1.38 -8.84 -8.80
CA PRO A 87 -0.38 -9.83 -8.43
C PRO A 87 1.01 -9.19 -8.20
N VAL A 88 1.85 -9.89 -7.45
CA VAL A 88 3.21 -9.44 -7.13
C VAL A 88 4.01 -9.19 -8.41
N SER A 89 4.52 -7.97 -8.55
CA SER A 89 5.36 -7.60 -9.69
C SER A 89 6.81 -8.07 -9.52
N ALA A 90 7.54 -8.16 -10.64
CA ALA A 90 8.97 -8.48 -10.62
C ALA A 90 9.79 -7.46 -9.79
N TRP A 91 9.40 -6.19 -9.84
CA TRP A 91 10.02 -5.14 -9.04
C TRP A 91 9.81 -5.36 -7.54
N GLU A 92 8.63 -5.76 -7.12
CA GLU A 92 8.36 -6.01 -5.69
C GLU A 92 9.15 -7.21 -5.15
N ARG A 93 9.28 -8.28 -5.94
CA ARG A 93 10.14 -9.41 -5.58
C ARG A 93 11.58 -8.97 -5.40
N GLU A 94 12.08 -8.16 -6.34
CA GLU A 94 13.43 -7.62 -6.28
C GLU A 94 13.62 -6.68 -5.09
N LYS A 95 12.66 -5.79 -4.82
CA LYS A 95 12.67 -4.92 -3.64
C LYS A 95 12.69 -5.76 -2.37
N ASN A 96 11.83 -6.78 -2.26
CA ASN A 96 11.75 -7.66 -1.09
C ASN A 96 13.09 -8.37 -0.85
N ARG A 97 13.73 -8.88 -1.91
CA ARG A 97 15.07 -9.49 -1.84
C ARG A 97 16.12 -8.52 -1.31
N ARG A 98 16.19 -7.29 -1.87
CA ARG A 98 17.14 -6.25 -1.44
C ARG A 98 16.92 -5.81 -0.01
N VAL A 99 15.65 -5.58 0.35
CA VAL A 99 15.27 -5.18 1.70
C VAL A 99 15.60 -6.28 2.70
N THR A 100 15.31 -7.54 2.37
CA THR A 100 15.64 -8.70 3.23
C THR A 100 17.13 -8.79 3.47
N HIS A 101 17.96 -8.55 2.44
CA HIS A 101 19.42 -8.56 2.58
C HIS A 101 19.92 -7.47 3.54
N VAL A 102 19.30 -6.28 3.53
CA VAL A 102 19.71 -5.13 4.36
C VAL A 102 19.12 -5.17 5.78
N GLN A 103 17.84 -5.49 5.93
CA GLN A 103 17.13 -5.49 7.22
C GLN A 103 17.15 -6.84 7.93
N GLY A 104 17.42 -7.93 7.21
CA GLY A 104 17.38 -9.30 7.75
C GLY A 104 15.99 -9.94 7.75
N ASN A 105 14.94 -9.26 7.27
CA ASN A 105 13.58 -9.80 7.25
C ASN A 105 12.84 -9.48 5.94
N GLY A 106 12.12 -10.47 5.42
CA GLY A 106 11.27 -10.34 4.24
C GLY A 106 9.82 -10.06 4.57
N ASN A 107 9.07 -9.60 3.56
CA ASN A 107 7.63 -9.51 3.59
C ASN A 107 7.02 -10.83 3.06
N PRO A 108 6.32 -11.63 3.89
CA PRO A 108 5.73 -12.91 3.48
C PRO A 108 4.63 -12.78 2.43
N PHE A 109 4.06 -11.60 2.23
CA PHE A 109 3.06 -11.34 1.20
C PHE A 109 3.70 -11.08 -0.18
N ILE A 110 5.03 -11.12 -0.26
CA ILE A 110 5.83 -11.01 -1.49
C ILE A 110 6.68 -12.29 -1.60
N GLU A 111 6.09 -13.33 -2.21
CA GLU A 111 6.82 -14.50 -2.69
C GLU A 111 7.42 -14.24 -4.07
#